data_AF-A0A9D6XI53-F1
#
_entry.id   AF-A0A9D6XI53-F1
#
_cell.length_a   1.000
_cell.length_b   1.000
_cell.length_c   1.000
_cell.angle_alpha   90.00
_cell.angle_beta   90.00
_cell.angle_gamma   90.00
#
_symmetry.space_group_name_H-M   'P 1'
#
loop_
_entity.id
_entity.type
_entity.pdbx_description
1 polymer ?
#
loop_
_entity_poly.entity_id
_entity_poly.type
_entity_poly.pdbx_seq_one_letter_code
_entity_poly.pdbx_strand_id
1 'polypeptide(L)'
;MHLYDLSEFFSLSRSLHYNLSSKTSARHYVLKYITDMKYVSTSDKAVLMRALEFLMQAYKPIKPRKLGTPAVLHPIRACALLCRAMTRIELADVLTEMFHDLFEDVYEFRVDDKSWCDLMSREFTEYLFKSGDEPLGHQIFSRLVRLTRRDSESYYQYIGRVLEAPGESAVIVRAKLADRLDNTMDMRIDLDEPREKMNFFEVVFSNLFSGTVEQPPKAEIHPPPGPLNGAWRLYTLFKNAVLLSLVRQKGFVVAGQGFDILFHSLAVASLNEAMRIYLHIWTFHKKMLDDPRGLLLDAMSYCASDRLNMVTIPDERHRLDGLFSAYFDPPREEVPVNARTKDEMEEIRKALSLERKRRLDALYADKNLMIQAAIAFVVIFLNFLQDPDYYIQGITETGISPTEPEDR
;
A
#
# COMPACT_ATOMS: atom_id res chain seq x y z
N MET A 1 0.38 -4.28 -20.44
CA MET A 1 0.57 -3.13 -19.55
C MET A 1 0.86 -3.68 -18.17
N HIS A 2 1.98 -3.28 -17.56
CA HIS A 2 2.41 -3.83 -16.28
C HIS A 2 1.94 -2.87 -15.17
N LEU A 3 1.02 -3.28 -14.31
CA LEU A 3 0.40 -2.35 -13.33
C LEU A 3 1.40 -1.78 -12.30
N TYR A 4 2.59 -2.38 -12.22
CA TYR A 4 3.70 -1.98 -11.38
C TYR A 4 4.68 -1.01 -12.06
N ASP A 5 4.45 -0.65 -13.33
CA ASP A 5 5.26 0.34 -14.04
C ASP A 5 4.94 1.75 -13.54
N LEU A 6 5.96 2.44 -13.02
CA LEU A 6 5.80 3.73 -12.38
C LEU A 6 5.54 4.86 -13.39
N SER A 7 6.11 4.76 -14.59
CA SER A 7 5.86 5.69 -15.69
C SER A 7 4.42 5.58 -16.19
N GLU A 8 3.91 4.36 -16.36
CA GLU A 8 2.51 4.12 -16.73
C GLU A 8 1.57 4.61 -15.62
N PHE A 9 1.88 4.32 -14.35
CA PHE A 9 1.11 4.80 -13.20
C PHE A 9 1.05 6.33 -13.13
N PHE A 10 2.17 7.02 -13.30
CA PHE A 10 2.21 8.49 -13.30
C PHE A 10 1.51 9.09 -14.52
N SER A 11 1.59 8.45 -15.69
CA SER A 11 0.82 8.86 -16.87
C SER A 11 -0.69 8.78 -16.61
N LEU A 12 -1.15 7.67 -16.00
CA LEU A 12 -2.53 7.49 -15.57
C LEU A 12 -2.94 8.54 -14.53
N SER A 13 -2.15 8.71 -13.47
CA SER A 13 -2.38 9.68 -12.39
C SER A 13 -2.49 11.11 -12.93
N ARG A 14 -1.57 11.52 -13.81
CA ARG A 14 -1.58 12.83 -14.49
C ARG A 14 -2.84 13.01 -15.34
N SER A 15 -3.19 11.99 -16.13
CA SER A 15 -4.37 12.05 -17.01
C SER A 15 -5.67 12.17 -16.20
N LEU A 16 -5.80 11.39 -15.12
CA LEU A 16 -6.93 11.46 -14.21
C LEU A 16 -7.01 12.82 -13.52
N HIS A 17 -5.89 13.31 -12.96
CA HIS A 17 -5.83 14.59 -12.29
C HIS A 17 -6.23 15.74 -13.23
N TYR A 18 -5.65 15.78 -14.44
CA TYR A 18 -5.98 16.79 -15.45
C TYR A 18 -7.48 16.81 -15.79
N ASN A 19 -8.10 15.64 -15.94
CA ASN A 19 -9.52 15.55 -16.25
C ASN A 19 -10.40 15.91 -15.06
N LEU A 20 -10.02 15.57 -13.83
CA LEU A 20 -10.75 15.97 -12.62
C LEU A 20 -10.77 17.49 -12.40
N SER A 21 -9.75 18.20 -12.89
CA SER A 21 -9.68 19.67 -12.84
C SER A 21 -10.48 20.36 -13.95
N SER A 22 -11.05 19.63 -14.92
CA SER A 22 -11.73 20.20 -16.08
C SER A 22 -13.23 20.46 -15.79
N LYS A 23 -13.77 21.56 -16.34
CA LYS A 23 -15.16 22.01 -16.09
C LYS A 23 -16.22 21.30 -16.94
N THR A 24 -15.84 20.62 -18.01
CA THR A 24 -16.77 20.06 -19.02
C THR A 24 -16.34 18.67 -19.47
N SER A 25 -17.27 17.71 -19.47
CA SER A 25 -17.07 16.32 -19.91
C SER A 25 -15.98 15.50 -19.19
N ALA A 26 -15.33 16.06 -18.16
CA ALA A 26 -14.33 15.44 -17.28
C ALA A 26 -14.65 13.99 -16.92
N ARG A 27 -15.88 13.77 -16.44
CA ARG A 27 -16.34 12.48 -15.89
C ARG A 27 -16.32 11.34 -16.90
N HIS A 28 -16.67 11.62 -18.16
CA HIS A 28 -16.66 10.60 -19.22
C HIS A 28 -15.23 10.16 -19.56
N TYR A 29 -14.27 11.09 -19.57
CA TYR A 29 -12.87 10.76 -19.78
C TYR A 29 -12.26 10.07 -18.57
N VAL A 30 -12.55 10.53 -17.35
CA VAL A 30 -12.15 9.84 -16.11
C VAL A 30 -12.65 8.39 -16.13
N LEU A 31 -13.93 8.17 -16.48
CA LEU A 31 -14.46 6.82 -16.57
C LEU A 31 -13.77 5.97 -17.63
N LYS A 32 -13.42 6.54 -18.80
CA LYS A 32 -12.62 5.84 -19.82
C LYS A 32 -11.24 5.43 -19.31
N TYR A 33 -10.58 6.29 -18.53
CA TYR A 33 -9.30 5.96 -17.91
C TYR A 33 -9.43 4.91 -16.81
N ILE A 34 -10.51 4.95 -16.02
CA ILE A 34 -10.81 3.91 -15.01
C ILE A 34 -11.01 2.57 -15.70
N THR A 35 -11.94 2.48 -16.66
CA THR A 35 -12.32 1.21 -17.29
C THR A 35 -11.30 0.71 -18.30
N ASP A 36 -10.24 1.48 -18.57
CA ASP A 36 -9.22 1.17 -19.55
C ASP A 36 -9.82 0.87 -20.95
N MET A 37 -10.82 1.68 -21.33
CA MET A 37 -11.59 1.52 -22.56
C MET A 37 -12.32 0.17 -22.72
N LYS A 38 -12.37 -0.66 -21.68
CA LYS A 38 -13.15 -1.91 -21.68
C LYS A 38 -14.64 -1.61 -21.81
N TYR A 39 -15.34 -2.58 -22.40
CA TYR A 39 -16.78 -2.48 -22.58
C TYR A 39 -17.50 -2.40 -21.23
N VAL A 40 -18.40 -1.42 -21.12
CA VAL A 40 -19.34 -1.25 -20.02
C VAL A 40 -20.70 -0.97 -20.66
N SER A 41 -21.74 -1.66 -20.22
CA SER A 41 -23.09 -1.48 -20.77
C SER A 41 -23.57 -0.04 -20.59
N THR A 42 -24.52 0.42 -21.41
CA THR A 42 -25.05 1.78 -21.30
C THR A 42 -25.69 2.06 -19.94
N SER A 43 -26.36 1.05 -19.35
CA SER A 43 -26.94 1.14 -18.01
C SER A 43 -25.86 1.28 -16.94
N ASP A 44 -24.85 0.40 -16.95
CA ASP A 44 -23.79 0.42 -15.93
C ASP A 44 -22.96 1.68 -16.04
N LYS A 45 -22.71 2.15 -17.27
CA LYS A 45 -22.01 3.41 -17.52
C LYS A 45 -22.75 4.59 -16.91
N ALA A 46 -24.07 4.63 -17.00
CA ALA A 46 -24.87 5.68 -16.38
C ALA A 46 -24.74 5.63 -14.84
N VAL A 47 -24.73 4.43 -14.25
CA VAL A 47 -24.51 4.22 -12.81
C VAL A 47 -23.11 4.70 -12.39
N LEU A 48 -22.05 4.29 -13.10
CA LEU A 48 -20.67 4.68 -12.81
C LEU A 48 -20.46 6.20 -12.94
N MET A 49 -21.08 6.85 -13.92
CA MET A 49 -20.98 8.31 -14.10
C MET A 49 -21.62 9.09 -12.95
N ARG A 50 -22.71 8.57 -12.37
CA ARG A 50 -23.35 9.14 -11.17
C ARG A 50 -22.54 8.86 -9.92
N ALA A 51 -22.06 7.63 -9.75
CA ALA A 51 -21.18 7.24 -8.64
C ALA A 51 -19.92 8.12 -8.58
N LEU A 52 -19.30 8.38 -9.74
CA LEU A 52 -18.15 9.28 -9.84
C LEU A 52 -18.48 10.73 -9.48
N GLU A 53 -19.66 11.22 -9.87
CA GLU A 53 -20.12 12.56 -9.48
C GLU A 53 -20.32 12.67 -7.96
N PHE A 54 -20.96 11.67 -7.36
CA PHE A 54 -21.11 11.58 -5.92
C PHE A 54 -19.75 11.54 -5.22
N LEU A 55 -18.83 10.68 -5.67
CA LEU A 55 -17.47 10.58 -5.12
C LEU A 55 -16.74 11.93 -5.17
N MET A 56 -16.80 12.63 -6.31
CA MET A 56 -16.16 13.94 -6.46
C MET A 56 -16.75 14.99 -5.52
N GLN A 57 -18.07 14.96 -5.27
CA GLN A 57 -18.72 15.86 -4.31
C GLN A 57 -18.34 15.51 -2.87
N ALA A 58 -18.31 14.22 -2.54
CA ALA A 58 -17.94 13.71 -1.23
C ALA A 58 -16.52 14.11 -0.81
N TYR A 59 -15.57 14.03 -1.76
CA TYR A 59 -14.17 14.33 -1.50
C TYR A 59 -13.77 15.80 -1.73
N LYS A 60 -14.63 16.64 -2.31
CA LYS A 60 -14.37 18.07 -2.54
C LYS A 60 -13.85 18.85 -1.31
N PRO A 61 -14.34 18.62 -0.08
CA PRO A 61 -13.92 19.34 1.11
C PRO A 61 -12.80 18.62 1.89
N ILE A 62 -12.39 17.43 1.44
CA ILE A 62 -11.37 16.63 2.09
C ILE A 62 -10.00 17.21 1.77
N LYS A 63 -9.14 17.26 2.79
CA LYS A 63 -7.77 17.76 2.63
C LYS A 63 -7.02 16.92 1.59
N PRO A 64 -6.07 17.51 0.86
CA PRO A 64 -5.18 16.74 -0.01
C PRO A 64 -4.46 15.63 0.75
N ARG A 65 -4.06 14.57 0.03
CA ARG A 65 -3.21 13.50 0.58
C ARG A 65 -1.89 14.07 1.09
N LYS A 66 -1.16 13.27 1.86
CA LYS A 66 0.15 13.65 2.44
C LYS A 66 1.15 14.21 1.41
N LEU A 67 1.09 13.71 0.17
CA LEU A 67 1.94 14.12 -0.95
C LEU A 67 1.36 15.27 -1.80
N GLY A 68 0.25 15.88 -1.37
CA GLY A 68 -0.35 17.05 -2.00
C GLY A 68 -1.38 16.77 -3.10
N THR A 69 -1.55 15.53 -3.55
CA THR A 69 -2.58 15.19 -4.55
C THR A 69 -4.00 15.27 -3.96
N PRO A 70 -5.03 15.60 -4.74
CA PRO A 70 -6.41 15.54 -4.29
C PRO A 70 -6.77 14.16 -3.70
N ALA A 71 -7.46 14.11 -2.57
CA ALA A 71 -7.81 12.86 -1.89
C ALA A 71 -8.62 11.90 -2.79
N VAL A 72 -9.56 12.45 -3.57
CA VAL A 72 -10.38 11.70 -4.54
C VAL A 72 -9.57 10.93 -5.59
N LEU A 73 -8.32 11.34 -5.84
CA LEU A 73 -7.49 10.70 -6.86
C LEU A 73 -7.13 9.27 -6.49
N HIS A 74 -6.95 8.97 -5.20
CA HIS A 74 -6.62 7.64 -4.71
C HIS A 74 -7.69 6.59 -5.04
N PRO A 75 -8.96 6.72 -4.61
CA PRO A 75 -9.99 5.73 -4.94
C PRO A 75 -10.21 5.61 -6.46
N ILE A 76 -10.03 6.70 -7.22
CA ILE A 76 -10.13 6.66 -8.69
C ILE A 76 -8.98 5.87 -9.32
N ARG A 77 -7.74 6.07 -8.89
CA ARG A 77 -6.58 5.33 -9.40
C ARG A 77 -6.62 3.86 -8.97
N ALA A 78 -6.99 3.58 -7.73
CA ALA A 78 -7.13 2.21 -7.24
C ALA A 78 -8.21 1.45 -8.04
N CYS A 79 -9.36 2.10 -8.32
CA CYS A 79 -10.38 1.60 -9.23
C CYS A 79 -9.85 1.35 -10.65
N ALA A 80 -9.02 2.26 -11.16
CA ALA A 80 -8.38 2.15 -12.46
C ALA A 80 -7.36 0.98 -12.52
N LEU A 81 -6.66 0.68 -11.43
CA LEU A 81 -5.76 -0.48 -11.30
C LEU A 81 -6.56 -1.79 -11.24
N LEU A 82 -7.63 -1.83 -10.45
CA LEU A 82 -8.55 -2.98 -10.38
C LEU A 82 -9.13 -3.30 -11.76
N CYS A 83 -9.71 -2.31 -12.43
CA CYS A 83 -10.30 -2.48 -13.76
C CYS A 83 -9.30 -3.00 -14.78
N ARG A 84 -8.03 -2.59 -14.70
CA ARG A 84 -6.96 -3.06 -15.60
C ARG A 84 -6.59 -4.51 -15.35
N ALA A 85 -6.56 -4.95 -14.09
CA ALA A 85 -6.35 -6.34 -13.72
C ALA A 85 -7.52 -7.25 -14.13
N MET A 86 -8.72 -6.70 -14.21
CA MET A 86 -9.90 -7.43 -14.65
C MET A 86 -9.96 -7.55 -16.19
N THR A 87 -10.35 -8.72 -16.71
CA THR A 87 -10.68 -8.91 -18.14
C THR A 87 -12.08 -8.38 -18.51
N ARG A 88 -13.04 -8.39 -17.56
CA ARG A 88 -14.40 -7.84 -17.73
C ARG A 88 -14.72 -6.91 -16.56
N ILE A 89 -15.43 -5.83 -16.85
CA ILE A 89 -15.84 -4.88 -15.82
C ILE A 89 -17.10 -5.40 -15.15
N GLU A 90 -17.02 -5.66 -13.85
CA GLU A 90 -18.17 -5.98 -13.01
C GLU A 90 -18.56 -4.72 -12.22
N LEU A 91 -19.81 -4.26 -12.42
CA LEU A 91 -20.29 -3.01 -11.83
C LEU A 91 -20.09 -2.98 -10.30
N ALA A 92 -20.48 -4.05 -9.60
CA ALA A 92 -20.35 -4.14 -8.14
C ALA A 92 -18.90 -4.00 -7.66
N ASP A 93 -17.92 -4.57 -8.38
CA ASP A 93 -16.51 -4.56 -8.00
C ASP A 93 -15.90 -3.16 -8.19
N VAL A 94 -16.21 -2.51 -9.32
CA VAL A 94 -15.78 -1.13 -9.59
C VAL A 94 -16.32 -0.17 -8.54
N LEU A 95 -17.57 -0.35 -8.13
CA LEU A 95 -18.23 0.50 -7.13
C LEU A 95 -17.72 0.23 -5.71
N THR A 96 -17.45 -1.04 -5.39
CA THR A 96 -16.79 -1.41 -4.13
C THR A 96 -15.45 -0.70 -4.01
N GLU A 97 -14.63 -0.74 -5.06
CA GLU A 97 -13.33 -0.09 -5.07
C GLU A 97 -13.42 1.44 -5.13
N MET A 98 -14.38 1.99 -5.86
CA MET A 98 -14.59 3.44 -5.95
C MET A 98 -14.93 4.05 -4.58
N PHE A 99 -15.59 3.30 -3.70
CA PHE A 99 -16.04 3.77 -2.40
C PHE A 99 -15.30 3.16 -1.21
N HIS A 100 -14.23 2.39 -1.43
CA HIS A 100 -13.58 1.60 -0.36
C HIS A 100 -13.16 2.43 0.87
N ASP A 101 -12.69 3.65 0.64
CA ASP A 101 -12.25 4.59 1.68
C ASP A 101 -13.33 5.59 2.12
N LEU A 102 -14.55 5.54 1.56
CA LEU A 102 -15.59 6.56 1.79
C LEU A 102 -15.94 6.70 3.29
N PHE A 103 -16.00 5.58 4.01
CA PHE A 103 -16.33 5.60 5.44
C PHE A 103 -15.16 6.03 6.32
N GLU A 104 -13.91 5.82 5.89
CA GLU A 104 -12.71 6.27 6.62
C GLU A 104 -12.43 7.76 6.36
N ASP A 105 -12.44 8.18 5.09
CA ASP A 105 -12.00 9.50 4.68
C ASP A 105 -13.08 10.58 4.72
N VAL A 106 -14.35 10.21 4.59
CA VAL A 106 -15.45 11.19 4.41
C VAL A 106 -16.48 11.11 5.51
N TYR A 107 -16.96 9.91 5.84
CA TYR A 107 -18.02 9.74 6.83
C TYR A 107 -17.59 10.26 8.21
N GLU A 108 -16.40 9.89 8.69
CA GLU A 108 -15.91 10.29 10.03
C GLU A 108 -15.81 11.82 10.21
N PHE A 109 -15.55 12.56 9.11
CA PHE A 109 -15.40 14.01 9.13
C PHE A 109 -16.73 14.79 9.04
N ARG A 110 -17.84 14.12 8.69
CA ARG A 110 -19.07 14.80 8.26
C ARG A 110 -20.35 14.29 8.90
N VAL A 111 -20.28 13.42 9.91
CA VAL A 111 -21.46 12.88 10.60
C VAL A 111 -22.41 13.98 11.11
N ASP A 112 -21.88 15.15 11.49
CA ASP A 112 -22.68 16.28 12.00
C ASP A 112 -23.11 17.29 10.90
N ASP A 113 -22.66 17.12 9.65
CA ASP A 113 -23.02 17.98 8.54
C ASP A 113 -24.36 17.51 7.94
N LYS A 114 -25.44 18.22 8.28
CA LYS A 114 -26.79 17.89 7.79
C LYS A 114 -26.86 17.84 6.25
N SER A 115 -26.12 18.69 5.55
CA SER A 115 -26.08 18.68 4.09
C SER A 115 -25.40 17.42 3.52
N TRP A 116 -24.42 16.88 4.26
CA TRP A 116 -23.80 15.59 3.96
C TRP A 116 -24.72 14.42 4.28
N CYS A 117 -25.40 14.45 5.43
CA CYS A 117 -26.41 13.43 5.77
C CYS A 117 -27.53 13.38 4.73
N ASP A 118 -27.98 14.54 4.23
CA ASP A 118 -28.96 14.63 3.14
C ASP A 118 -28.37 14.12 1.82
N LEU A 119 -27.10 14.42 1.50
CA LEU A 119 -26.42 13.91 0.30
C LEU A 119 -26.21 12.39 0.35
N MET A 120 -25.80 11.84 1.50
CA MET A 120 -25.66 10.41 1.72
C MET A 120 -27.02 9.71 1.67
N SER A 121 -28.01 10.23 2.39
CA SER A 121 -29.35 9.63 2.46
C SER A 121 -30.11 9.71 1.14
N ARG A 122 -29.88 10.77 0.36
CA ARG A 122 -30.45 10.90 -0.99
C ARG A 122 -29.59 10.18 -2.01
N GLU A 123 -28.39 10.63 -2.29
CA GLU A 123 -27.63 10.13 -3.44
C GLU A 123 -27.04 8.74 -3.21
N PHE A 124 -26.42 8.46 -2.06
CA PHE A 124 -25.74 7.17 -1.80
C PHE A 124 -26.74 6.04 -1.51
N THR A 125 -27.76 6.29 -0.68
CA THR A 125 -28.84 5.34 -0.42
C THR A 125 -29.75 5.17 -1.66
N GLU A 126 -30.12 6.24 -2.39
CA GLU A 126 -30.86 6.02 -3.66
C GLU A 126 -30.02 5.29 -4.70
N TYR A 127 -28.70 5.50 -4.73
CA TYR A 127 -27.80 4.80 -5.64
C TYR A 127 -27.68 3.30 -5.33
N LEU A 128 -27.59 2.93 -4.04
CA LEU A 128 -27.53 1.53 -3.62
C LEU A 128 -28.90 0.84 -3.74
N PHE A 129 -30.00 1.53 -3.40
CA PHE A 129 -31.30 0.88 -3.16
C PHE A 129 -32.39 1.19 -4.21
N LYS A 130 -32.21 2.17 -5.11
CA LYS A 130 -33.23 2.58 -6.11
C LYS A 130 -32.94 2.12 -7.54
N SER A 131 -31.87 1.37 -7.77
CA SER A 131 -31.51 0.73 -9.05
C SER A 131 -32.50 -0.35 -9.51
N GLY A 132 -33.58 -0.59 -8.77
CA GLY A 132 -34.56 -1.66 -9.03
C GLY A 132 -34.07 -3.03 -8.57
N ASP A 133 -32.85 -3.11 -8.04
CA ASP A 133 -32.18 -4.33 -7.61
C ASP A 133 -31.60 -4.11 -6.21
N GLU A 134 -32.50 -4.14 -5.21
CA GLU A 134 -32.19 -4.10 -3.77
C GLU A 134 -31.00 -4.99 -3.34
N PRO A 135 -30.73 -6.15 -3.98
CA PRO A 135 -29.56 -6.98 -3.68
C PRO A 135 -28.19 -6.32 -3.95
N LEU A 136 -28.04 -5.50 -5.00
CA LEU A 136 -26.74 -4.92 -5.38
C LEU A 136 -26.28 -3.87 -4.36
N GLY A 137 -27.19 -3.04 -3.88
CA GLY A 137 -26.91 -2.03 -2.86
C GLY A 137 -26.45 -2.63 -1.55
N HIS A 138 -27.20 -3.62 -1.07
CA HIS A 138 -26.84 -4.39 0.14
C HIS A 138 -25.48 -5.06 -0.02
N GLN A 139 -25.19 -5.65 -1.19
CA GLN A 139 -23.90 -6.28 -1.46
C GLN A 139 -22.74 -5.28 -1.38
N ILE A 140 -22.84 -4.13 -2.06
CA ILE A 140 -21.78 -3.10 -2.02
C ILE A 140 -21.62 -2.58 -0.60
N PHE A 141 -22.70 -2.24 0.10
CA PHE A 141 -22.64 -1.74 1.47
C PHE A 141 -21.95 -2.72 2.42
N SER A 142 -22.29 -4.02 2.33
CA SER A 142 -21.65 -5.10 3.09
C SER A 142 -20.13 -5.14 2.85
N ARG A 143 -19.71 -5.05 1.57
CA ARG A 143 -18.29 -5.01 1.19
C ARG A 143 -17.58 -3.77 1.75
N LEU A 144 -18.22 -2.60 1.70
CA LEU A 144 -17.65 -1.34 2.21
C LEU A 144 -17.46 -1.37 3.72
N VAL A 145 -18.48 -1.78 4.48
CA VAL A 145 -18.39 -1.97 5.95
C VAL A 145 -17.23 -2.90 6.30
N ARG A 146 -16.97 -3.89 5.46
CA ARG A 146 -15.89 -4.83 5.66
C ARG A 146 -14.51 -4.27 5.29
N LEU A 147 -14.42 -3.47 4.23
CA LEU A 147 -13.20 -2.75 3.84
C LEU A 147 -12.84 -1.61 4.79
N THR A 148 -13.78 -1.09 5.57
CA THR A 148 -13.53 -0.07 6.58
C THR A 148 -12.88 -0.68 7.82
N ARG A 149 -11.74 -0.10 8.23
CA ARG A 149 -11.06 -0.45 9.47
C ARG A 149 -11.83 0.11 10.67
N ARG A 150 -11.96 -0.71 11.71
CA ARG A 150 -12.55 -0.31 13.00
C ARG A 150 -11.49 0.28 13.91
N ASP A 151 -11.91 1.11 14.84
CA ASP A 151 -10.96 1.79 15.75
C ASP A 151 -10.36 0.84 16.76
N SER A 152 -11.15 -0.17 17.16
CA SER A 152 -10.79 -1.17 18.16
C SER A 152 -9.89 -2.29 17.62
N GLU A 153 -9.66 -2.38 16.31
CA GLU A 153 -8.90 -3.47 15.72
C GLU A 153 -7.49 -3.04 15.29
N SER A 154 -6.54 -3.95 15.41
CA SER A 154 -5.20 -3.81 14.84
C SER A 154 -5.25 -3.93 13.32
N TYR A 155 -4.16 -3.51 12.65
CA TYR A 155 -4.04 -3.72 11.20
C TYR A 155 -4.17 -5.20 10.82
N TYR A 156 -3.62 -6.11 11.62
CA TYR A 156 -3.69 -7.55 11.38
C TYR A 156 -5.10 -8.10 11.55
N GLN A 157 -5.81 -7.67 12.58
CA GLN A 157 -7.20 -8.08 12.83
C GLN A 157 -8.11 -7.58 11.71
N TYR A 158 -7.89 -6.35 11.25
CA TYR A 158 -8.55 -5.80 10.08
C TYR A 158 -8.30 -6.62 8.82
N ILE A 159 -7.03 -6.94 8.50
CA ILE A 159 -6.71 -7.75 7.32
C ILE A 159 -7.29 -9.17 7.49
N GLY A 160 -7.15 -9.81 8.65
CA GLY A 160 -7.78 -11.10 8.96
C GLY A 160 -9.28 -11.08 8.65
N ARG A 161 -10.01 -10.09 9.17
CA ARG A 161 -11.44 -9.90 8.91
C ARG A 161 -11.77 -9.65 7.42
N VAL A 162 -10.94 -8.88 6.70
CA VAL A 162 -11.06 -8.71 5.25
C VAL A 162 -10.93 -10.06 4.51
N LEU A 163 -10.10 -10.96 5.05
CA LEU A 163 -9.82 -12.28 4.50
C LEU A 163 -10.79 -13.41 4.98
N GLU A 164 -11.63 -13.19 5.99
CA GLU A 164 -12.55 -14.21 6.55
C GLU A 164 -13.87 -14.43 5.76
N ALA A 165 -13.91 -15.08 4.59
CA ALA A 165 -15.15 -15.71 4.03
C ALA A 165 -14.90 -16.39 2.67
N PRO A 166 -15.42 -17.59 2.42
CA PRO A 166 -15.45 -18.17 1.08
C PRO A 166 -16.44 -17.41 0.17
N GLY A 167 -16.02 -17.01 -1.05
CA GLY A 167 -16.89 -16.44 -2.08
C GLY A 167 -16.82 -14.90 -2.20
N GLU A 168 -17.41 -14.16 -1.26
CA GLU A 168 -17.41 -12.68 -1.31
C GLU A 168 -16.05 -12.05 -1.01
N SER A 169 -15.19 -12.71 -0.24
CA SER A 169 -13.87 -12.18 0.09
C SER A 169 -12.97 -12.03 -1.13
N ALA A 170 -13.17 -12.79 -2.20
CA ALA A 170 -12.38 -12.66 -3.43
C ALA A 170 -12.37 -11.23 -3.97
N VAL A 171 -13.55 -10.58 -4.00
CA VAL A 171 -13.68 -9.20 -4.47
C VAL A 171 -13.02 -8.23 -3.51
N ILE A 172 -13.28 -8.40 -2.21
CA ILE A 172 -12.76 -7.53 -1.15
C ILE A 172 -11.23 -7.61 -1.10
N VAL A 173 -10.66 -8.79 -1.31
CA VAL A 173 -9.21 -9.00 -1.40
C VAL A 173 -8.65 -8.28 -2.62
N ARG A 174 -9.27 -8.40 -3.81
CA ARG A 174 -8.83 -7.69 -5.02
C ARG A 174 -8.87 -6.18 -4.82
N ALA A 175 -9.96 -5.67 -4.26
CA ALA A 175 -10.09 -4.27 -3.87
C ALA A 175 -8.92 -3.86 -2.97
N LYS A 176 -8.64 -4.65 -1.93
CA LYS A 176 -7.55 -4.35 -1.00
C LYS A 176 -6.15 -4.39 -1.65
N LEU A 177 -5.93 -5.31 -2.58
CA LEU A 177 -4.67 -5.38 -3.34
C LEU A 177 -4.51 -4.18 -4.28
N ALA A 178 -5.58 -3.74 -4.95
CA ALA A 178 -5.57 -2.54 -5.80
C ALA A 178 -5.30 -1.26 -5.00
N ASP A 179 -5.98 -1.09 -3.85
CA ASP A 179 -5.72 -0.05 -2.86
C ASP A 179 -4.24 -0.05 -2.42
N ARG A 180 -3.70 -1.20 -2.00
CA ARG A 180 -2.28 -1.29 -1.60
C ARG A 180 -1.30 -1.05 -2.74
N LEU A 181 -1.63 -1.48 -3.95
CA LEU A 181 -0.81 -1.18 -5.13
C LEU A 181 -0.78 0.33 -5.39
N ASP A 182 -1.93 1.02 -5.38
CA ASP A 182 -1.97 2.48 -5.52
C ASP A 182 -1.10 3.16 -4.45
N ASN A 183 -1.28 2.79 -3.18
CA ASN A 183 -0.49 3.38 -2.09
C ASN A 183 1.02 3.15 -2.25
N THR A 184 1.42 2.01 -2.80
CA THR A 184 2.83 1.68 -3.04
C THR A 184 3.41 2.56 -4.14
N MET A 185 2.66 2.74 -5.23
CA MET A 185 3.07 3.57 -6.37
C MET A 185 2.98 5.07 -6.08
N ASP A 186 2.04 5.49 -5.22
CA ASP A 186 1.82 6.88 -4.80
C ASP A 186 3.01 7.44 -4.02
N MET A 187 3.81 6.61 -3.32
CA MET A 187 4.96 7.01 -2.48
C MET A 187 6.06 7.83 -3.19
N ARG A 188 5.98 7.92 -4.52
CA ARG A 188 6.97 8.53 -5.40
C ARG A 188 6.46 9.76 -6.16
N ILE A 189 5.20 10.17 -6.01
CA ILE A 189 4.61 11.31 -6.76
C ILE A 189 5.38 12.62 -6.58
N ASP A 190 6.01 12.83 -5.42
CA ASP A 190 6.74 14.04 -5.05
C ASP A 190 8.24 14.01 -5.42
N LEU A 191 8.72 12.91 -6.01
CA LEU A 191 10.12 12.76 -6.37
C LEU A 191 10.34 12.94 -7.87
N ASP A 192 11.35 13.73 -8.21
CA ASP A 192 11.96 13.64 -9.54
C ASP A 192 12.59 12.25 -9.63
N GLU A 193 12.06 11.40 -10.51
CA GLU A 193 12.64 10.08 -10.70
C GLU A 193 14.10 10.30 -11.11
N PRO A 194 15.08 9.65 -10.46
CA PRO A 194 16.35 9.48 -11.10
C PRO A 194 16.04 8.68 -12.35
N ARG A 195 15.98 9.35 -13.51
CA ARG A 195 15.97 8.68 -14.83
C ARG A 195 16.95 7.54 -14.70
N GLU A 196 16.49 6.30 -14.87
CA GLU A 196 17.19 5.06 -14.54
C GLU A 196 18.65 5.06 -15.05
N LYS A 197 19.56 5.69 -14.32
CA LYS A 197 20.98 5.79 -14.69
C LYS A 197 21.77 4.68 -14.02
N MET A 198 21.24 4.08 -12.95
CA MET A 198 21.91 3.04 -12.18
C MET A 198 21.01 1.83 -12.03
N ASN A 199 21.50 0.69 -12.51
CA ASN A 199 20.87 -0.60 -12.33
C ASN A 199 21.22 -1.15 -10.94
N PHE A 200 20.21 -1.57 -10.17
CA PHE A 200 20.41 -2.12 -8.82
C PHE A 200 21.39 -3.29 -8.80
N PHE A 201 21.23 -4.27 -9.69
CA PHE A 201 22.07 -5.46 -9.73
C PHE A 201 23.51 -5.12 -10.14
N GLU A 202 23.69 -4.17 -11.06
CA GLU A 202 25.01 -3.66 -11.44
C GLU A 202 25.73 -2.99 -10.28
N VAL A 203 25.02 -2.15 -9.50
CA VAL A 203 25.57 -1.48 -8.32
C VAL A 203 25.95 -2.50 -7.24
N VAL A 204 25.08 -3.46 -6.96
CA VAL A 204 25.34 -4.55 -6.00
C VAL A 204 26.55 -5.38 -6.44
N PHE A 205 26.58 -5.82 -7.69
CA PHE A 205 27.68 -6.61 -8.25
C PHE A 205 29.01 -5.84 -8.19
N SER A 206 29.00 -4.58 -8.63
CA SER A 206 30.21 -3.74 -8.63
C SER A 206 30.72 -3.47 -7.21
N ASN A 207 29.84 -3.32 -6.21
CA ASN A 207 30.22 -3.22 -4.80
C ASN A 207 30.92 -4.51 -4.32
N LEU A 208 30.36 -5.68 -4.64
CA LEU A 208 30.88 -6.96 -4.19
C LEU A 208 32.24 -7.33 -4.81
N PHE A 209 32.43 -7.05 -6.10
CA PHE A 209 33.53 -7.61 -6.89
C PHE A 209 34.57 -6.59 -7.34
N SER A 210 34.15 -5.39 -7.72
CA SER A 210 35.04 -4.41 -8.36
C SER A 210 35.55 -3.34 -7.40
N GLY A 211 34.79 -3.02 -6.34
CA GLY A 211 35.10 -1.92 -5.40
C GLY A 211 35.00 -0.52 -6.01
N THR A 212 35.06 -0.40 -7.34
CA THR A 212 34.86 0.80 -8.13
C THR A 212 33.46 0.83 -8.74
N VAL A 213 32.53 1.50 -8.07
CA VAL A 213 31.35 2.05 -8.74
C VAL A 213 31.69 3.50 -9.04
N GLU A 214 31.77 3.88 -10.32
CA GLU A 214 31.80 5.31 -10.65
C GLU A 214 30.58 5.97 -10.01
N GLN A 215 30.83 6.80 -8.99
CA GLN A 215 29.73 7.60 -8.45
C GLN A 215 29.26 8.51 -9.59
N PRO A 216 27.94 8.64 -9.80
CA PRO A 216 27.45 9.65 -10.72
C PRO A 216 28.10 10.99 -10.35
N PRO A 217 28.51 11.80 -11.35
CA PRO A 217 29.28 13.01 -11.11
C PRO A 217 28.60 13.87 -10.04
N LYS A 218 29.41 14.41 -9.12
CA LYS A 218 29.11 15.13 -7.85
C LYS A 218 28.06 16.27 -7.88
N ALA A 219 27.31 16.46 -8.97
CA ALA A 219 26.42 17.59 -9.21
C ALA A 219 24.92 17.26 -9.11
N GLU A 220 24.51 16.05 -8.71
CA GLU A 220 23.10 15.84 -8.37
C GLU A 220 22.88 16.29 -6.91
N ILE A 221 22.30 17.49 -6.79
CA ILE A 221 21.80 18.03 -5.52
C ILE A 221 20.89 16.96 -4.92
N HIS A 222 21.21 16.50 -3.70
CA HIS A 222 20.33 15.58 -2.97
C HIS A 222 18.90 16.11 -3.08
N PRO A 223 17.91 15.29 -3.52
CA PRO A 223 16.56 15.77 -3.72
C PRO A 223 16.05 16.44 -2.44
N PRO A 224 15.25 17.51 -2.54
CA PRO A 224 14.72 18.17 -1.35
C PRO A 224 13.99 17.15 -0.47
N PRO A 225 14.02 17.32 0.86
CA PRO A 225 13.36 16.38 1.75
C PRO A 225 11.86 16.33 1.44
N GLY A 226 11.40 15.16 1.01
CA GLY A 226 9.98 14.91 0.78
C GLY A 226 9.23 14.53 2.07
N PRO A 227 7.90 14.67 2.10
CA PRO A 227 7.03 14.19 3.18
C PRO A 227 7.16 12.71 3.55
N LEU A 228 7.71 11.85 2.66
CA LEU A 228 8.04 10.46 2.93
C LEU A 228 9.53 10.18 2.73
N ASN A 229 10.21 9.80 3.81
CA ASN A 229 11.60 9.35 3.77
C ASN A 229 11.68 7.83 3.53
N GLY A 230 12.90 7.29 3.38
CA GLY A 230 13.10 5.87 3.11
C GLY A 230 12.57 4.92 4.20
N ALA A 231 12.56 5.32 5.48
CA ALA A 231 12.06 4.46 6.56
C ALA A 231 10.53 4.32 6.49
N TRP A 232 9.82 5.41 6.16
CA TRP A 232 8.39 5.36 5.90
C TRP A 232 8.04 4.49 4.70
N ARG A 233 8.89 4.47 3.66
CA ARG A 233 8.71 3.59 2.50
C ARG A 233 8.92 2.12 2.87
N LEU A 234 9.98 1.80 3.62
CA LEU A 234 10.18 0.45 4.18
C LEU A 234 8.99 -0.01 5.03
N TYR A 235 8.39 0.88 5.81
CA TYR A 235 7.18 0.57 6.58
C TYR A 235 5.96 0.25 5.69
N THR A 236 5.81 0.90 4.54
CA THR A 236 4.80 0.50 3.54
C THR A 236 5.09 -0.89 2.99
N LEU A 237 6.36 -1.20 2.71
CA LEU A 237 6.77 -2.55 2.26
C LEU A 237 6.47 -3.62 3.31
N PHE A 238 6.70 -3.31 4.59
CA PHE A 238 6.29 -4.19 5.70
C PHE A 238 4.79 -4.51 5.65
N LYS A 239 3.93 -3.49 5.50
CA LYS A 239 2.48 -3.73 5.38
C LYS A 239 2.12 -4.60 4.18
N ASN A 240 2.80 -4.42 3.05
CA ASN A 240 2.60 -5.25 1.88
C ASN A 240 3.02 -6.71 2.16
N ALA A 241 4.16 -6.94 2.80
CA ALA A 241 4.61 -8.27 3.20
C ALA A 241 3.63 -8.96 4.17
N VAL A 242 3.05 -8.21 5.11
CA VAL A 242 1.98 -8.69 6.00
C VAL A 242 0.75 -9.10 5.21
N LEU A 243 0.25 -8.24 4.33
CA LEU A 243 -0.93 -8.54 3.50
C LEU A 243 -0.71 -9.78 2.64
N LEU A 244 0.40 -9.84 1.89
CA LEU A 244 0.70 -10.95 1.00
C LEU A 244 0.88 -12.27 1.77
N SER A 245 1.49 -12.24 2.96
CA SER A 245 1.61 -13.39 3.86
C SER A 245 0.23 -13.91 4.29
N LEU A 246 -0.63 -13.02 4.78
CA LEU A 246 -1.97 -13.40 5.26
C LEU A 246 -2.87 -13.91 4.12
N VAL A 247 -2.77 -13.29 2.94
CA VAL A 247 -3.47 -13.74 1.72
C VAL A 247 -3.09 -15.18 1.36
N ARG A 248 -1.80 -15.51 1.42
CA ARG A 248 -1.31 -16.87 1.15
C ARG A 248 -1.71 -17.88 2.22
N GLN A 249 -1.55 -17.52 3.49
CA GLN A 249 -1.96 -18.38 4.61
C GLN A 249 -3.45 -18.77 4.55
N LYS A 250 -4.32 -17.86 4.13
CA LYS A 250 -5.76 -18.11 3.98
C LYS A 250 -6.12 -18.88 2.70
N GLY A 251 -5.14 -19.22 1.85
CA GLY A 251 -5.35 -20.06 0.68
C GLY A 251 -6.17 -19.40 -0.43
N PHE A 252 -6.10 -18.07 -0.57
CA PHE A 252 -6.70 -17.35 -1.70
C PHE A 252 -5.91 -17.61 -3.00
N VAL A 253 -5.79 -18.87 -3.41
CA VAL A 253 -5.00 -19.28 -4.59
C VAL A 253 -5.86 -19.35 -5.86
N VAL A 254 -7.18 -19.11 -5.81
CA VAL A 254 -8.06 -19.26 -7.00
C VAL A 254 -9.18 -18.22 -7.08
N ALA A 255 -9.03 -17.07 -6.43
CA ALA A 255 -10.15 -16.17 -6.14
C ALA A 255 -10.43 -15.12 -7.25
N GLY A 256 -10.78 -15.60 -8.45
CA GLY A 256 -11.40 -14.78 -9.49
C GLY A 256 -10.46 -13.89 -10.31
N GLN A 257 -11.03 -13.28 -11.34
CA GLN A 257 -10.32 -12.53 -12.35
C GLN A 257 -9.51 -11.36 -11.77
N GLY A 258 -8.23 -11.26 -12.14
CA GLY A 258 -7.36 -10.14 -11.81
C GLY A 258 -6.66 -10.23 -10.45
N PHE A 259 -6.95 -11.23 -9.61
CA PHE A 259 -6.25 -11.44 -8.35
C PHE A 259 -4.75 -11.66 -8.56
N ASP A 260 -4.35 -12.61 -9.42
CA ASP A 260 -2.94 -12.92 -9.67
C ASP A 260 -2.18 -11.71 -10.20
N ILE A 261 -2.83 -10.92 -11.08
CA ILE A 261 -2.25 -9.72 -11.66
C ILE A 261 -1.99 -8.68 -10.57
N LEU A 262 -2.94 -8.44 -9.66
CA LEU A 262 -2.78 -7.48 -8.57
C LEU A 262 -1.78 -7.95 -7.51
N PHE A 263 -1.82 -9.23 -7.12
CA PHE A 263 -0.87 -9.82 -6.18
C PHE A 263 0.55 -9.71 -6.73
N HIS A 264 0.76 -10.18 -7.96
CA HIS A 264 2.04 -10.09 -8.65
C HIS A 264 2.50 -8.64 -8.79
N SER A 265 1.61 -7.73 -9.21
CA SER A 265 1.97 -6.31 -9.37
C SER A 265 2.33 -5.65 -8.05
N LEU A 266 1.65 -5.96 -6.95
CA LEU A 266 2.00 -5.46 -5.62
C LEU A 266 3.38 -5.96 -5.17
N ALA A 267 3.67 -7.24 -5.40
CA ALA A 267 4.98 -7.82 -5.09
C ALA A 267 6.11 -7.18 -5.92
N VAL A 268 5.92 -7.03 -7.24
CA VAL A 268 6.91 -6.38 -8.13
C VAL A 268 7.08 -4.88 -7.80
N ALA A 269 5.99 -4.15 -7.56
CA ALA A 269 6.08 -2.74 -7.16
C ALA A 269 6.87 -2.58 -5.85
N SER A 270 6.65 -3.49 -4.89
CA SER A 270 7.34 -3.50 -3.60
C SER A 270 8.82 -3.87 -3.73
N LEU A 271 9.15 -4.85 -4.59
CA LEU A 271 10.51 -5.22 -4.97
C LEU A 271 11.27 -4.02 -5.56
N ASN A 272 10.67 -3.36 -6.56
CA ASN A 272 11.26 -2.21 -7.24
C ASN A 272 11.48 -1.05 -6.25
N GLU A 273 10.55 -0.83 -5.34
CA GLU A 273 10.70 0.21 -4.32
C GLU A 273 11.83 -0.11 -3.32
N ALA A 274 11.97 -1.37 -2.89
CA ALA A 274 13.10 -1.78 -2.06
C ALA A 274 14.45 -1.53 -2.76
N MET A 275 14.56 -1.88 -4.04
CA MET A 275 15.74 -1.60 -4.87
C MET A 275 16.02 -0.09 -4.97
N ARG A 276 14.98 0.75 -5.15
CA ARG A 276 15.14 2.21 -5.19
C ARG A 276 15.57 2.80 -3.86
N ILE A 277 15.11 2.25 -2.72
CA ILE A 277 15.56 2.68 -1.39
C ILE A 277 17.05 2.39 -1.23
N TYR A 278 17.50 1.19 -1.61
CA TYR A 278 18.92 0.83 -1.62
C TYR A 278 19.74 1.79 -2.49
N LEU A 279 19.32 2.00 -3.75
CA LEU A 279 20.01 2.89 -4.69
C LEU A 279 20.08 4.33 -4.19
N HIS A 280 19.01 4.83 -3.54
CA HIS A 280 18.99 6.16 -2.97
C HIS A 280 20.02 6.30 -1.83
N ILE A 281 20.07 5.35 -0.90
CA ILE A 281 21.06 5.33 0.19
C ILE A 281 22.48 5.25 -0.40
N TRP A 282 22.68 4.38 -1.38
CA TRP A 282 23.98 4.24 -2.05
C TRP A 282 24.43 5.50 -2.78
N THR A 283 23.51 6.22 -3.42
CA THR A 283 23.85 7.40 -4.20
C THR A 283 24.12 8.60 -3.30
N PHE A 284 23.24 8.84 -2.32
CA PHE A 284 23.23 10.09 -1.57
C PHE A 284 23.76 9.99 -0.15
N HIS A 285 23.78 8.78 0.43
CA HIS A 285 24.15 8.55 1.83
C HIS A 285 25.33 7.58 2.01
N LYS A 286 26.03 7.16 0.94
CA LYS A 286 27.14 6.20 1.03
C LYS A 286 28.24 6.59 2.03
N LYS A 287 28.52 7.89 2.20
CA LYS A 287 29.51 8.37 3.18
C LYS A 287 29.10 8.15 4.65
N MET A 288 27.82 7.88 4.89
CA MET A 288 27.27 7.57 6.22
C MET A 288 27.27 6.05 6.50
N LEU A 289 27.78 5.25 5.57
CA LEU A 289 27.88 3.81 5.73
C LEU A 289 29.28 3.46 6.22
N ASP A 290 29.36 2.67 7.30
CA ASP A 290 30.64 2.32 7.93
C ASP A 290 31.46 1.35 7.06
N ASP A 291 30.81 0.27 6.60
CA ASP A 291 31.38 -0.72 5.69
C ASP A 291 30.32 -1.16 4.66
N PRO A 292 30.14 -0.42 3.55
CA PRO A 292 29.11 -0.71 2.57
C PRO A 292 29.20 -2.11 1.94
N ARG A 293 30.40 -2.71 1.88
CA ARG A 293 30.59 -4.06 1.34
C ARG A 293 30.27 -5.10 2.40
N GLY A 294 30.78 -4.93 3.62
CA GLY A 294 30.47 -5.81 4.75
C GLY A 294 28.98 -5.84 5.08
N LEU A 295 28.30 -4.70 5.06
CA LEU A 295 26.84 -4.63 5.27
C LEU A 295 26.06 -5.44 4.23
N LEU A 296 26.51 -5.40 2.98
CA LEU A 296 25.89 -6.17 1.89
C LEU A 296 26.16 -7.67 2.05
N LEU A 297 27.38 -8.06 2.38
CA LEU A 297 27.73 -9.46 2.66
C LEU A 297 26.97 -10.03 3.86
N ASP A 298 26.84 -9.26 4.94
CA ASP A 298 26.06 -9.63 6.12
C ASP A 298 24.58 -9.77 5.77
N ALA A 299 23.99 -8.82 5.04
CA ALA A 299 22.62 -8.92 4.57
C ALA A 299 22.41 -10.14 3.66
N MET A 300 23.35 -10.43 2.76
CA MET A 300 23.29 -11.63 1.91
C MET A 300 23.35 -12.93 2.74
N SER A 301 24.23 -13.00 3.74
CA SER A 301 24.32 -14.15 4.64
C SER A 301 23.01 -14.33 5.42
N TYR A 302 22.44 -13.24 5.93
CA TYR A 302 21.14 -13.26 6.59
C TYR A 302 20.04 -13.74 5.65
N CYS A 303 20.00 -13.23 4.42
CA CYS A 303 18.99 -13.60 3.42
C CYS A 303 19.11 -15.05 2.93
N ALA A 304 20.32 -15.62 2.94
CA ALA A 304 20.58 -17.01 2.58
C ALA A 304 20.25 -17.99 3.71
N SER A 305 19.98 -17.49 4.92
CA SER A 305 19.47 -18.28 6.04
C SER A 305 17.94 -18.36 6.03
N ASP A 306 17.37 -19.21 6.89
CA ASP A 306 15.91 -19.31 7.04
C ASP A 306 15.27 -18.11 7.78
N ARG A 307 16.07 -17.13 8.23
CA ARG A 307 15.60 -15.99 9.05
C ARG A 307 14.61 -15.06 8.32
N LEU A 308 14.64 -14.99 6.99
CA LEU A 308 13.65 -14.21 6.23
C LEU A 308 12.27 -14.88 6.15
N ASN A 309 12.21 -16.19 6.40
CA ASN A 309 10.97 -16.95 6.34
C ASN A 309 10.12 -16.73 7.61
N MET A 310 10.59 -15.97 8.60
CA MET A 310 9.90 -15.76 9.87
C MET A 310 10.11 -14.34 10.43
N VAL A 311 9.23 -13.95 11.36
CA VAL A 311 9.48 -12.80 12.24
C VAL A 311 10.45 -13.25 13.32
N THR A 312 11.62 -12.61 13.40
CA THR A 312 12.66 -12.99 14.36
C THR A 312 12.66 -12.10 15.62
N ILE A 313 13.13 -12.66 16.73
CA ILE A 313 13.40 -11.91 17.97
C ILE A 313 14.67 -11.08 17.78
N PRO A 314 14.77 -9.84 18.30
CA PRO A 314 16.00 -9.06 18.26
C PRO A 314 17.22 -9.84 18.76
N ASP A 315 18.28 -9.90 17.94
CA ASP A 315 19.56 -10.54 18.25
C ASP A 315 20.70 -9.58 17.91
N GLU A 316 21.68 -9.46 18.79
CA GLU A 316 22.86 -8.62 18.56
C GLU A 316 23.78 -9.18 17.46
N ARG A 317 23.69 -10.48 17.15
CA ARG A 317 24.49 -11.12 16.10
C ARG A 317 24.10 -10.68 14.70
N HIS A 318 22.80 -10.48 14.45
CA HIS A 318 22.29 -10.00 13.16
C HIS A 318 21.34 -8.84 13.36
N ARG A 319 21.72 -7.66 12.89
CA ARG A 319 20.95 -6.41 13.11
C ARG A 319 19.58 -6.39 12.44
N LEU A 320 19.34 -7.27 11.47
CA LEU A 320 18.04 -7.47 10.85
C LEU A 320 17.06 -8.23 11.74
N ASP A 321 17.57 -8.96 12.74
CA ASP A 321 16.72 -9.65 13.67
C ASP A 321 15.90 -8.67 14.49
N GLY A 322 14.60 -8.96 14.61
CA GLY A 322 13.67 -8.05 15.26
C GLY A 322 13.33 -6.79 14.47
N LEU A 323 13.73 -6.63 13.20
CA LEU A 323 13.39 -5.44 12.39
C LEU A 323 11.88 -5.13 12.43
N PHE A 324 11.05 -6.17 12.25
CA PHE A 324 9.59 -6.02 12.24
C PHE A 324 9.05 -5.63 13.61
N SER A 325 9.50 -6.29 14.67
CA SER A 325 9.02 -6.09 16.04
C SER A 325 9.67 -4.91 16.77
N ALA A 326 10.80 -4.38 16.31
CA ALA A 326 11.47 -3.25 16.95
C ALA A 326 11.09 -1.90 16.30
N TYR A 327 10.86 -1.89 14.99
CA TYR A 327 10.68 -0.66 14.22
C TYR A 327 9.30 -0.49 13.59
N PHE A 328 8.70 -1.57 13.06
CA PHE A 328 7.46 -1.47 12.30
C PHE A 328 6.21 -1.72 13.14
N ASP A 329 6.28 -2.66 14.09
CA ASP A 329 5.18 -3.00 14.99
C ASP A 329 5.72 -3.33 16.40
N PRO A 330 6.21 -2.31 17.13
CA PRO A 330 6.70 -2.49 18.49
C PRO A 330 5.62 -3.02 19.44
N PRO A 331 5.99 -3.87 20.43
CA PRO A 331 5.09 -4.29 21.48
C PRO A 331 4.39 -3.08 22.10
N ARG A 332 3.06 -3.17 22.22
CA ARG A 332 2.25 -2.10 22.82
C ARG A 332 2.36 -2.20 24.33
N GLU A 333 3.42 -1.65 24.91
CA GLU A 333 3.64 -1.84 26.35
C GLU A 333 2.59 -1.14 27.24
N GLU A 334 1.95 -0.04 26.82
CA GLU A 334 1.19 0.77 27.79
C GLU A 334 -0.03 1.54 27.26
N VAL A 335 -0.59 1.20 26.10
CA VAL A 335 -1.77 1.91 25.59
C VAL A 335 -3.06 1.21 26.05
N PRO A 336 -3.85 1.78 26.98
CA PRO A 336 -5.08 1.15 27.44
C PRO A 336 -6.03 0.96 26.25
N VAL A 337 -6.28 -0.31 25.90
CA VAL A 337 -7.09 -0.70 24.74
C VAL A 337 -8.59 -0.40 24.96
N ASN A 338 -8.98 -0.05 26.18
CA ASN A 338 -10.36 0.17 26.58
C ASN A 338 -10.71 1.67 26.63
N ALA A 339 -10.62 2.35 25.50
CA ALA A 339 -11.24 3.67 25.39
C ALA A 339 -12.76 3.53 25.54
N ARG A 340 -13.34 4.41 26.34
CA ARG A 340 -14.78 4.52 26.61
C ARG A 340 -15.41 5.64 25.79
N THR A 341 -14.60 6.54 25.24
CA THR A 341 -15.06 7.69 24.42
C THR A 341 -14.29 7.80 23.11
N LYS A 342 -14.87 8.53 22.14
CA LYS A 342 -14.23 8.82 20.85
C LYS A 342 -12.95 9.66 21.02
N ASP A 343 -12.95 10.59 21.98
CA ASP A 343 -11.81 11.45 22.26
C ASP A 343 -10.61 10.65 22.81
N GLU A 344 -10.87 9.70 23.72
CA GLU A 344 -9.85 8.77 24.23
C GLU A 344 -9.25 7.90 23.11
N MET A 345 -10.09 7.42 22.18
CA MET A 345 -9.60 6.68 21.00
C MET A 345 -8.70 7.54 20.11
N GLU A 346 -9.05 8.81 19.92
CA GLU A 346 -8.25 9.73 19.11
C GLU A 346 -6.90 10.05 19.78
N GLU A 347 -6.86 10.19 21.10
CA GLU A 347 -5.61 10.33 21.85
C GLU A 347 -4.72 9.09 21.71
N ILE A 348 -5.31 7.89 21.84
CA ILE A 348 -4.61 6.61 21.62
C ILE A 348 -4.04 6.52 20.21
N ARG A 349 -4.82 6.86 19.17
CA ARG A 349 -4.34 6.87 17.77
C ARG A 349 -3.17 7.82 17.58
N LYS A 350 -3.23 9.03 18.17
CA LYS A 350 -2.15 10.01 18.13
C LYS A 350 -0.89 9.50 18.81
N ALA A 351 -1.01 8.90 19.99
CA ALA A 351 0.11 8.32 20.72
C ALA A 351 0.78 7.20 19.92
N LEU A 352 0.00 6.26 19.37
CA LEU A 352 0.50 5.17 18.52
C LEU A 352 1.17 5.71 17.24
N SER A 353 0.61 6.74 16.62
CA SER A 353 1.21 7.39 15.45
C SER A 353 2.53 8.10 15.78
N LEU A 354 2.63 8.72 16.95
CA LEU A 354 3.84 9.40 17.41
C LEU A 354 4.95 8.40 17.73
N GLU A 355 4.63 7.30 18.41
CA GLU A 355 5.61 6.25 18.71
C GLU A 355 6.13 5.60 17.43
N ARG A 356 5.24 5.29 16.47
CA ARG A 356 5.65 4.82 15.14
C ARG A 356 6.59 5.82 14.47
N LYS A 357 6.25 7.11 14.49
CA LYS A 357 7.11 8.15 13.91
C LYS A 357 8.49 8.13 14.57
N ARG A 358 8.57 8.05 15.91
CA ARG A 358 9.83 7.97 16.64
C ARG A 358 10.68 6.77 16.22
N ARG A 359 10.07 5.58 16.09
CA ARG A 359 10.76 4.36 15.63
C ARG A 359 11.26 4.47 14.19
N LEU A 360 10.43 5.00 13.30
CA LEU A 360 10.82 5.19 11.90
C LEU A 360 11.89 6.29 11.74
N ASP A 361 11.87 7.33 12.58
CA ASP A 361 12.92 8.34 12.60
C ASP A 361 14.24 7.75 13.10
N ALA A 362 14.20 6.85 14.10
CA ALA A 362 15.37 6.10 14.56
C ALA A 362 15.93 5.17 13.46
N LEU A 363 15.05 4.42 12.76
CA LEU A 363 15.46 3.64 11.59
C LEU A 363 16.06 4.53 10.50
N TYR A 364 15.48 5.70 10.26
CA TYR A 364 15.96 6.61 9.23
C TYR A 364 17.35 7.18 9.53
N ALA A 365 17.69 7.37 10.80
CA ALA A 365 19.02 7.78 11.23
C ALA A 365 20.07 6.68 11.01
N ASP A 366 19.66 5.42 11.09
CA ASP A 366 20.53 4.24 10.94
C ASP A 366 20.63 3.78 9.47
N LYS A 367 21.47 4.46 8.68
CA LYS A 367 21.64 4.14 7.25
C LYS A 367 22.18 2.74 7.00
N ASN A 368 22.97 2.21 7.93
CA ASN A 368 23.46 0.84 7.87
C ASN A 368 22.30 -0.16 7.96
N LEU A 369 21.42 -0.02 8.93
CA LEU A 369 20.25 -0.92 9.04
C LEU A 369 19.28 -0.71 7.86
N MET A 370 19.08 0.53 7.40
CA MET A 370 18.21 0.79 6.25
C MET A 370 18.69 0.09 4.97
N ILE A 371 19.99 0.07 4.70
CA ILE A 371 20.51 -0.57 3.48
C ILE A 371 20.37 -2.09 3.55
N GLN A 372 20.59 -2.69 4.72
CA GLN A 372 20.38 -4.11 4.96
C GLN A 372 18.89 -4.47 4.87
N ALA A 373 18.02 -3.65 5.46
CA ALA A 373 16.56 -3.84 5.40
C ALA A 373 16.05 -3.77 3.96
N ALA A 374 16.57 -2.85 3.14
CA ALA A 374 16.22 -2.78 1.73
C ALA A 374 16.57 -4.08 0.97
N ILE A 375 17.76 -4.65 1.22
CA ILE A 375 18.15 -5.95 0.65
C ILE A 375 17.23 -7.09 1.14
N ALA A 376 16.93 -7.14 2.45
CA ALA A 376 16.01 -8.12 3.01
C ALA A 376 14.63 -8.04 2.34
N PHE A 377 14.07 -6.84 2.15
CA PHE A 377 12.81 -6.67 1.42
C PHE A 377 12.90 -7.07 -0.06
N VAL A 378 14.03 -6.81 -0.74
CA VAL A 378 14.25 -7.33 -2.10
C VAL A 378 14.08 -8.85 -2.12
N VAL A 379 14.72 -9.57 -1.21
CA VAL A 379 14.63 -11.03 -1.15
C VAL A 379 13.23 -11.51 -0.73
N ILE A 380 12.59 -10.85 0.25
CA ILE A 380 11.21 -11.17 0.65
C ILE A 380 10.25 -11.10 -0.54
N PHE A 381 10.30 -10.04 -1.34
CA PHE A 381 9.40 -9.92 -2.49
C PHE A 381 9.80 -10.83 -3.66
N LEU A 382 11.09 -11.16 -3.83
CA LEU A 382 11.50 -12.21 -4.74
C LEU A 382 10.91 -13.57 -4.34
N ASN A 383 10.92 -13.91 -3.06
CA ASN A 383 10.33 -15.16 -2.56
C ASN A 383 8.80 -15.18 -2.81
N PHE A 384 8.10 -14.07 -2.60
CA PHE A 384 6.69 -13.97 -3.00
C PHE A 384 6.46 -14.18 -4.51
N LEU A 385 7.42 -13.81 -5.36
CA LEU A 385 7.30 -13.98 -6.81
C LEU A 385 7.70 -15.38 -7.29
N GLN A 386 8.60 -16.06 -6.58
CA GLN A 386 9.22 -17.31 -7.03
C GLN A 386 8.59 -18.56 -6.42
N ASP A 387 8.16 -18.48 -5.17
CA ASP A 387 7.57 -19.59 -4.44
C ASP A 387 6.08 -19.26 -4.17
N PRO A 388 5.10 -20.02 -4.70
CA PRO A 388 3.67 -19.78 -4.46
C PRO A 388 3.24 -19.99 -3.00
N ASP A 389 3.99 -20.78 -2.23
CA ASP A 389 3.68 -21.16 -0.86
C ASP A 389 4.38 -20.28 0.18
N TYR A 390 5.33 -19.43 -0.25
CA TYR A 390 6.08 -18.55 0.65
C TYR A 390 5.18 -17.56 1.40
N TYR A 391 5.28 -17.53 2.72
CA TYR A 391 4.78 -16.46 3.57
C TYR A 391 5.73 -16.30 4.75
N ILE A 392 5.68 -15.15 5.41
CA ILE A 392 6.51 -14.90 6.58
C ILE A 392 5.83 -15.53 7.81
N GLN A 393 6.44 -16.56 8.37
CA GLN A 393 6.00 -17.22 9.60
C GLN A 393 6.01 -16.24 10.78
N GLY A 394 5.10 -16.42 11.74
CA GLY A 394 4.91 -15.49 12.84
C GLY A 394 4.04 -14.27 12.50
N ILE A 395 3.69 -14.03 11.22
CA ILE A 395 2.62 -13.09 10.87
C ILE A 395 1.27 -13.80 10.96
N THR A 396 0.35 -13.28 11.78
CA THR A 396 -1.01 -13.81 11.95
C THR A 396 -2.03 -12.67 12.00
N GLU A 397 -3.32 -13.00 11.98
CA GLU A 397 -4.40 -12.01 12.17
C GLU A 397 -4.44 -11.39 13.57
N THR A 398 -3.75 -11.99 14.55
CA THR A 398 -3.61 -11.40 15.90
C THR A 398 -2.43 -10.46 16.04
N GLY A 399 -1.50 -10.44 15.08
CA GLY A 399 -0.27 -9.65 15.15
C GLY A 399 0.95 -10.40 14.63
N ILE A 400 2.13 -9.86 14.91
CA ILE A 400 3.39 -10.55 14.73
C ILE A 400 3.82 -11.27 16.01
N SER A 401 4.37 -12.47 15.86
CA SER A 401 4.90 -13.29 16.94
C SER A 401 6.35 -13.65 16.59
N PRO A 402 7.32 -12.89 17.13
CA PRO A 402 8.73 -13.19 16.93
C PRO A 402 9.12 -14.57 17.46
N THR A 403 9.93 -15.30 16.70
CA THR A 403 10.47 -16.62 17.06
C THR A 403 11.99 -16.61 17.02
N GLU A 404 12.62 -17.45 17.85
CA GLU A 404 14.06 -17.70 17.74
C GLU A 404 14.32 -18.51 16.46
N PRO A 405 15.26 -18.08 15.60
CA PRO A 405 15.70 -18.90 14.48
C PRO A 405 16.37 -20.17 15.00
N GLU A 406 16.07 -21.32 14.40
CA GLU A 406 16.89 -22.50 14.62
C GLU A 406 18.27 -22.24 14.02
N ASP A 407 19.33 -22.22 14.86
CA ASP A 407 20.71 -22.20 14.39
C ASP A 407 21.00 -23.53 13.66
N ARG A 408 20.79 -23.55 12.33
CA ARG A 408 21.08 -24.70 11.46
C ARG A 408 22.38 -24.52 10.68
#